data_AF-A0A7C4VQW7-F1
#
_entry.id   AF-A0A7C4VQW7-F1
#
_cell.length_a   1.000
_cell.length_b   1.000
_cell.length_c   1.000
_cell.angle_alpha   90.00
_cell.angle_beta   90.00
_cell.angle_gamma   90.00
#
_symmetry.space_group_name_H-M   'P 1'
#
loop_
_entity.id
_entity.type
_entity.pdbx_description
1 polymer ?
#
loop_
_entity_poly.entity_id
_entity_poly.type
_entity_poly.pdbx_seq_one_letter_code
_entity_poly.pdbx_strand_id
1 'polypeptide(L)'
;MYAIVPYAYEYVRLAGALGGVPGLAKKLVKEIVFSGNFRAMASGLNGIARSDLASLVKTYLLYGVSKVRRSAGNAELESVLLHQLITDLCLGLGLDWVFKFYTEFLLKRGITPGFNTGNFALLVKKLKEWDINLEDVVIAAPFNKVGFQMVPSKEECEKALASLPKPNVLAISILAAGYLKPEEAVDYIAGLPNIKGVAVGVSKEKHAKETFKLLREKLL
;
A
#
# COMPACT_ATOMS: atom_id res chain seq x y z
N MET A 1 2.45 13.03 3.03
CA MET A 1 1.69 12.35 1.95
C MET A 1 1.97 10.85 1.99
N TYR A 2 0.94 10.03 1.80
CA TYR A 2 1.01 8.56 1.77
C TYR A 2 0.68 8.09 0.35
N ALA A 3 1.59 7.39 -0.32
CA ALA A 3 1.42 7.01 -1.72
C ALA A 3 1.39 5.49 -1.90
N ILE A 4 0.42 4.97 -2.64
CA ILE A 4 0.36 3.53 -2.95
C ILE A 4 1.08 3.25 -4.28
N VAL A 5 2.09 2.39 -4.24
CA VAL A 5 2.95 2.07 -5.40
C VAL A 5 3.28 0.57 -5.41
N PRO A 6 3.35 -0.08 -6.59
CA PRO A 6 2.90 0.40 -7.90
C PRO A 6 1.37 0.32 -8.04
N TYR A 7 0.78 1.10 -8.95
CA TYR A 7 -0.65 0.94 -9.27
C TYR A 7 -0.86 -0.33 -10.11
N ALA A 8 -1.11 -1.46 -9.44
CA ALA A 8 -1.11 -2.78 -10.07
C ALA A 8 -2.15 -2.91 -11.21
N TYR A 9 -3.31 -2.27 -11.08
CA TYR A 9 -4.36 -2.29 -12.11
C TYR A 9 -3.92 -1.67 -13.45
N GLU A 10 -2.99 -0.71 -13.45
CA GLU A 10 -2.42 -0.18 -14.70
C GLU A 10 -1.68 -1.27 -15.47
N TYR A 11 -0.93 -2.13 -14.78
CA TYR A 11 -0.21 -3.24 -15.39
C TYR A 11 -1.15 -4.33 -15.89
N VAL A 12 -2.23 -4.63 -15.16
CA VAL A 12 -3.27 -5.57 -15.62
C VAL A 12 -3.92 -5.05 -16.91
N ARG A 13 -4.28 -3.77 -16.95
CA ARG A 13 -4.86 -3.14 -18.16
C ARG A 13 -3.87 -3.13 -19.32
N LEU A 14 -2.60 -2.81 -19.06
CA LEU A 14 -1.54 -2.85 -20.07
C LEU A 14 -1.33 -4.25 -20.62
N ALA A 15 -1.33 -5.28 -19.78
CA ALA A 15 -1.24 -6.67 -20.23
C ALA A 15 -2.40 -7.02 -21.17
N GLY A 16 -3.64 -6.63 -20.82
CA GLY A 16 -4.80 -6.81 -21.70
C GLY A 16 -4.63 -6.16 -23.07
N ALA A 17 -4.05 -4.95 -23.13
CA ALA A 17 -3.83 -4.23 -24.37
C ALA A 17 -2.63 -4.73 -25.21
N LEU A 18 -1.68 -5.43 -24.60
CA LEU A 18 -0.40 -5.79 -25.22
C LEU A 18 -0.31 -7.28 -25.62
N GLY A 19 -1.42 -8.02 -25.61
CA GLY A 19 -1.39 -9.45 -25.92
C GLY A 19 -0.97 -10.32 -24.72
N GLY A 20 -1.33 -9.90 -23.51
CA GLY A 20 -1.11 -10.62 -22.26
C GLY A 20 0.24 -10.36 -21.59
N VAL A 21 0.59 -11.24 -20.64
CA VAL A 21 1.85 -11.18 -19.89
C VAL A 21 3.09 -11.14 -20.79
N PRO A 22 3.19 -11.89 -21.90
CA PRO A 22 4.36 -11.83 -22.78
C PRO A 22 4.58 -10.45 -23.39
N GLY A 23 3.51 -9.77 -23.83
CA GLY A 23 3.61 -8.44 -24.43
C GLY A 23 3.93 -7.35 -23.41
N LEU A 24 3.38 -7.46 -22.20
CA LEU A 24 3.79 -6.61 -21.09
C LEU A 24 5.27 -6.78 -20.77
N ALA A 25 5.76 -8.02 -20.66
CA ALA A 25 7.17 -8.30 -20.39
C ALA A 25 8.09 -7.68 -21.47
N LYS A 26 7.75 -7.84 -22.76
CA LYS A 26 8.49 -7.23 -23.87
C LYS A 26 8.54 -5.71 -23.77
N LYS A 27 7.44 -5.06 -23.39
CA LYS A 27 7.38 -3.61 -23.20
C LYS A 27 8.25 -3.15 -22.02
N LEU A 28 8.16 -3.83 -20.88
CA LEU A 28 8.96 -3.50 -19.69
C LEU A 28 10.46 -3.66 -19.95
N VAL A 29 10.88 -4.75 -20.59
CA VAL A 29 12.29 -4.94 -21.02
C VAL A 29 12.73 -3.81 -21.93
N LYS A 30 11.90 -3.43 -22.92
CA LYS A 30 12.19 -2.29 -23.80
C LYS A 30 12.37 -1.01 -23.00
N GLU A 31 11.43 -0.65 -22.12
CA GLU A 31 11.53 0.56 -21.30
C GLU A 31 12.79 0.58 -20.41
N ILE A 32 13.16 -0.55 -19.80
CA ILE A 32 14.40 -0.69 -19.02
C ILE A 32 15.63 -0.43 -19.90
N VAL A 33 15.71 -1.05 -21.08
CA VAL A 33 16.82 -0.85 -22.03
C VAL A 33 16.90 0.60 -22.51
N PHE A 34 15.77 1.21 -22.87
CA PHE A 34 15.71 2.60 -23.33
C PHE A 34 16.02 3.62 -22.22
N SER A 35 15.84 3.26 -20.94
CA SER A 35 16.18 4.11 -19.79
C SER A 35 17.68 4.21 -19.49
N GLY A 36 18.55 3.53 -20.26
CA GLY A 36 20.01 3.61 -20.12
C GLY A 36 20.60 2.77 -18.98
N ASN A 37 19.83 1.86 -18.38
CA ASN A 37 20.28 1.04 -17.25
C ASN A 37 21.03 -0.22 -17.75
N PHE A 38 22.16 -0.01 -18.44
CA PHE A 38 22.96 -1.05 -19.11
C PHE A 38 23.52 -2.15 -18.19
N ARG A 39 23.55 -1.94 -16.86
CA ARG A 39 24.01 -2.97 -15.90
C ARG A 39 23.13 -4.22 -15.87
N ALA A 40 21.87 -4.14 -16.31
CA ALA A 40 20.95 -5.29 -16.35
C ALA A 40 21.15 -6.20 -17.58
N MET A 41 21.92 -5.78 -18.60
CA MET A 41 22.17 -6.59 -19.80
C MET A 41 23.27 -7.65 -19.60
N ALA A 42 24.24 -7.42 -18.71
CA ALA A 42 25.37 -8.32 -18.53
C ALA A 42 25.00 -9.64 -17.82
N SER A 43 23.89 -9.66 -17.09
CA SER A 43 23.43 -10.83 -16.33
C SER A 43 22.42 -11.72 -17.08
N GLY A 44 21.94 -11.27 -18.25
CA GLY A 44 20.90 -11.97 -19.03
C GLY A 44 21.33 -13.28 -19.71
N LEU A 45 22.62 -13.62 -19.75
CA LEU A 45 23.10 -14.89 -20.33
C LEU A 45 23.13 -16.07 -19.33
N ASN A 46 23.08 -15.82 -18.02
CA ASN A 46 23.25 -16.86 -17.00
C ASN A 46 22.18 -16.76 -15.90
N GLY A 47 20.94 -17.11 -16.24
CA GLY A 47 19.87 -17.33 -15.26
C GLY A 47 19.39 -16.07 -14.55
N ILE A 48 18.09 -15.99 -14.28
CA ILE A 48 17.54 -14.92 -13.44
C ILE A 48 18.03 -15.18 -12.00
N ALA A 49 19.20 -14.64 -11.66
CA ALA A 49 19.69 -14.66 -10.29
C ALA A 49 18.74 -13.84 -9.40
N ARG A 50 18.54 -14.23 -8.14
CA ARG A 50 17.73 -13.46 -7.17
C ARG A 50 18.17 -11.98 -7.07
N SER A 51 19.45 -11.71 -7.31
CA SER A 51 20.03 -10.35 -7.40
C SER A 51 19.40 -9.50 -8.50
N ASP A 52 19.02 -10.10 -9.62
CA ASP A 52 18.48 -9.41 -10.78
C ASP A 52 17.03 -9.03 -10.55
N LEU A 53 16.24 -9.95 -10.00
CA LEU A 53 14.85 -9.67 -9.63
C LEU A 53 14.78 -8.57 -8.55
N ALA A 54 15.60 -8.68 -7.51
CA ALA A 54 15.72 -7.65 -6.49
C ALA A 54 16.10 -6.29 -7.10
N SER A 55 17.09 -6.24 -7.99
CA SER A 55 17.53 -5.00 -8.64
C SER A 55 16.45 -4.38 -9.53
N LEU A 56 15.68 -5.20 -10.25
CA LEU A 56 14.52 -4.76 -11.03
C LEU A 56 13.43 -4.18 -10.13
N VAL A 57 13.07 -4.87 -9.05
CA VAL A 57 12.07 -4.38 -8.07
C VAL A 57 12.50 -3.04 -7.48
N LYS A 58 13.78 -2.88 -7.08
CA LYS A 58 14.32 -1.58 -6.61
C LYS A 58 14.14 -0.51 -7.66
N THR A 59 14.48 -0.81 -8.92
CA THR A 59 14.39 0.16 -10.02
C THR A 59 12.95 0.63 -10.23
N TYR A 60 11.99 -0.30 -10.27
CA TYR A 60 10.57 0.03 -10.41
C TYR A 60 10.01 0.80 -9.21
N LEU A 61 10.39 0.42 -7.99
CA LEU A 61 10.02 1.18 -6.79
C LEU A 61 10.56 2.61 -6.84
N LEU A 62 11.84 2.80 -7.21
CA LEU A 62 12.43 4.13 -7.38
C LEU A 62 11.72 4.96 -8.45
N TYR A 63 11.40 4.34 -9.57
CA TYR A 63 10.65 4.99 -10.64
C TYR A 63 9.27 5.45 -10.15
N GLY A 64 8.55 4.58 -9.44
CA GLY A 64 7.26 4.91 -8.84
C GLY A 64 7.35 6.06 -7.82
N VAL A 65 8.32 6.00 -6.90
CA VAL A 65 8.59 7.06 -5.92
C VAL A 65 8.94 8.39 -6.60
N SER A 66 9.77 8.35 -7.65
CA SER A 66 10.15 9.53 -8.42
C SER A 66 8.94 10.16 -9.13
N LYS A 67 8.08 9.34 -9.75
CA LYS A 67 6.83 9.80 -10.38
C LYS A 67 5.91 10.46 -9.37
N VAL A 68 5.73 9.84 -8.20
CA VAL A 68 4.93 10.40 -7.10
C VAL A 68 5.49 11.75 -6.65
N ARG A 69 6.79 11.86 -6.37
CA ARG A 69 7.42 13.12 -5.95
C ARG A 69 7.25 14.24 -6.97
N ARG A 70 7.40 13.95 -8.27
CA ARG A 70 7.17 14.95 -9.34
C ARG A 70 5.72 15.44 -9.40
N SER A 71 4.76 14.59 -9.06
CA SER A 71 3.33 14.94 -9.07
C SER A 71 2.81 15.53 -7.77
N ALA A 72 3.58 15.47 -6.69
CA ALA A 72 3.14 15.84 -5.33
C ALA A 72 3.17 17.36 -5.05
N GLY A 73 3.70 18.18 -5.97
CA GLY A 73 3.94 19.60 -5.71
C GLY A 73 4.85 19.79 -4.49
N ASN A 74 4.38 20.54 -3.49
CA ASN A 74 5.11 20.80 -2.25
C ASN A 74 4.83 19.77 -1.13
N ALA A 75 4.03 18.73 -1.39
CA ALA A 75 3.69 17.74 -0.38
C ALA A 75 4.85 16.76 -0.14
N GLU A 76 5.31 16.67 1.11
CA GLU A 76 6.34 15.72 1.51
C GLU A 76 5.83 14.28 1.47
N LEU A 77 6.62 13.37 0.91
CA LEU A 77 6.32 11.94 0.85
C LEU A 77 6.77 11.27 2.16
N GLU A 78 5.81 10.96 3.02
CA GLU A 78 6.06 10.37 4.34
C GLU A 78 6.18 8.85 4.27
N SER A 79 5.31 8.22 3.47
CA SER A 79 5.28 6.77 3.31
C SER A 79 4.92 6.37 1.89
N VAL A 80 5.52 5.25 1.48
CA VAL A 80 5.15 4.52 0.26
C VAL A 80 4.56 3.21 0.73
N LEU A 81 3.34 2.92 0.28
CA LEU A 81 2.61 1.72 0.62
C LEU A 81 2.61 0.76 -0.56
N LEU A 82 2.95 -0.50 -0.29
CA LEU A 82 2.82 -1.57 -1.27
C LEU A 82 1.34 -1.78 -1.60
N HIS A 83 1.03 -1.86 -2.89
CA HIS A 83 -0.35 -1.98 -3.36
C HIS A 83 -1.01 -3.28 -2.90
N GLN A 84 -2.30 -3.20 -2.56
CA GLN A 84 -3.08 -4.30 -1.96
C GLN A 84 -2.91 -5.64 -2.68
N LEU A 85 -3.08 -5.65 -4.01
CA LEU A 85 -2.90 -6.87 -4.81
C LEU A 85 -1.55 -7.56 -4.58
N ILE A 86 -0.46 -6.78 -4.45
CA ILE A 86 0.89 -7.34 -4.24
C ILE A 86 1.06 -7.74 -2.78
N THR A 87 0.67 -6.89 -1.85
CA THR A 87 0.72 -7.18 -0.41
C THR A 87 -0.01 -8.48 -0.09
N ASP A 88 -1.27 -8.60 -0.50
CA ASP A 88 -2.13 -9.74 -0.16
C ASP A 88 -1.67 -11.02 -0.85
N LEU A 89 -1.17 -10.94 -2.09
CA LEU A 89 -0.58 -12.09 -2.79
C LEU A 89 0.67 -12.60 -2.07
N CYS A 90 1.62 -11.71 -1.78
CA CYS A 90 2.86 -12.09 -1.09
C CYS A 90 2.58 -12.59 0.34
N LEU A 91 1.60 -11.99 1.01
CA LEU A 91 1.14 -12.40 2.34
C LEU A 91 0.55 -13.81 2.32
N GLY A 92 -0.36 -14.08 1.38
CA GLY A 92 -1.01 -15.39 1.24
C GLY A 92 -0.04 -16.51 0.86
N LEU A 93 1.01 -16.19 0.10
CA LEU A 93 2.09 -17.13 -0.25
C LEU A 93 3.19 -17.25 0.81
N GLY A 94 3.13 -16.46 1.89
CA GLY A 94 4.13 -16.49 2.96
C GLY A 94 5.52 -16.00 2.54
N LEU A 95 5.61 -15.09 1.56
CA LEU A 95 6.88 -14.61 0.98
C LEU A 95 7.53 -13.53 1.86
N ASP A 96 7.99 -13.91 3.05
CA ASP A 96 8.59 -13.02 4.06
C ASP A 96 9.73 -12.14 3.50
N TRP A 97 10.55 -12.71 2.61
CA TRP A 97 11.67 -12.03 1.98
C TRP A 97 11.25 -10.76 1.22
N VAL A 98 10.04 -10.73 0.64
CA VAL A 98 9.53 -9.54 -0.07
C VAL A 98 9.29 -8.39 0.90
N PHE A 99 8.68 -8.69 2.05
CA PHE A 99 8.36 -7.72 3.08
C PHE A 99 9.63 -7.18 3.72
N LYS A 100 10.58 -8.05 4.09
CA LYS A 100 11.89 -7.66 4.64
C LYS A 100 12.65 -6.77 3.67
N PHE A 101 12.80 -7.24 2.43
CA PHE A 101 13.48 -6.51 1.37
C PHE A 101 12.87 -5.12 1.13
N TYR A 102 11.54 -5.03 1.04
CA TYR A 102 10.83 -3.78 0.81
C TYR A 102 11.00 -2.79 1.96
N THR A 103 10.85 -3.29 3.19
CA THR A 103 10.97 -2.51 4.43
C THR A 103 12.39 -1.93 4.55
N GLU A 104 13.42 -2.78 4.44
CA GLU A 104 14.82 -2.34 4.49
C GLU A 104 15.16 -1.33 3.38
N PHE A 105 14.63 -1.55 2.17
CA PHE A 105 14.91 -0.71 1.02
C PHE A 105 14.43 0.74 1.21
N LEU A 106 13.23 0.92 1.78
CA LEU A 106 12.64 2.22 2.04
C LEU A 106 13.23 2.90 3.28
N LEU A 107 13.45 2.14 4.36
CA LEU A 107 14.08 2.67 5.58
C LEU A 107 15.48 3.25 5.30
N LYS A 108 16.30 2.56 4.48
CA LYS A 108 17.62 3.06 4.04
C LYS A 108 17.56 4.38 3.24
N ARG A 109 16.37 4.84 2.86
CA ARG A 109 16.12 6.08 2.11
C ARG A 109 15.35 7.12 2.92
N GLY A 110 15.13 6.86 4.21
CA GLY A 110 14.33 7.74 5.08
C GLY A 110 12.86 7.81 4.67
N ILE A 111 12.32 6.78 4.02
CA ILE A 111 10.90 6.69 3.67
C ILE A 111 10.27 5.62 4.55
N THR A 112 9.15 5.93 5.20
CA THR A 112 8.43 4.94 6.01
C THR A 112 7.79 3.89 5.10
N PRO A 113 8.16 2.60 5.18
CA PRO A 113 7.49 1.56 4.43
C PRO A 113 6.04 1.41 4.87
N GLY A 114 5.18 1.02 3.95
CA GLY A 114 3.83 0.67 4.32
C GLY A 114 3.18 -0.37 3.43
N PHE A 115 2.00 -0.80 3.85
CA PHE A 115 1.28 -1.90 3.23
C PHE A 115 -0.20 -1.54 3.12
N ASN A 116 -0.75 -1.57 1.91
CA ASN A 116 -2.19 -1.61 1.73
C ASN A 116 -2.65 -3.07 1.76
N THR A 117 -3.68 -3.42 2.53
CA THR A 117 -4.14 -4.81 2.68
C THR A 117 -5.64 -4.89 2.99
N GLY A 118 -6.31 -5.94 2.52
CA GLY A 118 -7.62 -6.35 3.04
C GLY A 118 -7.53 -7.36 4.19
N ASN A 119 -6.36 -7.99 4.37
CA ASN A 119 -6.10 -9.09 5.30
C ASN A 119 -5.37 -8.59 6.56
N PHE A 120 -5.87 -7.51 7.17
CA PHE A 120 -5.16 -6.76 8.21
C PHE A 120 -4.70 -7.63 9.38
N ALA A 121 -5.58 -8.46 9.95
CA ALA A 121 -5.24 -9.32 11.08
C ALA A 121 -4.11 -10.31 10.74
N LEU A 122 -4.14 -10.88 9.54
CA LEU A 122 -3.09 -11.78 9.06
C LEU A 122 -1.77 -11.03 8.84
N LEU A 123 -1.82 -9.82 8.27
CA LEU A 123 -0.63 -9.01 8.04
C LEU A 123 0.06 -8.68 9.37
N VAL A 124 -0.69 -8.18 10.36
CA VAL A 124 -0.14 -7.83 11.68
C VAL A 124 0.53 -9.04 12.33
N LYS A 125 -0.12 -10.21 12.27
CA LYS A 125 0.45 -11.47 12.78
C LYS A 125 1.75 -11.82 12.05
N LYS A 126 1.75 -11.79 10.72
CA LYS A 126 2.91 -12.20 9.91
C LYS A 126 4.09 -11.25 10.00
N LEU A 127 3.87 -9.94 10.11
CA LEU A 127 4.95 -8.99 10.32
C LEU A 127 5.69 -9.26 11.64
N LYS A 128 4.96 -9.59 12.72
CA LYS A 128 5.56 -10.03 13.99
C LYS A 128 6.36 -11.34 13.81
N GLU A 129 5.78 -12.35 13.16
CA GLU A 129 6.44 -13.64 12.90
C GLU A 129 7.69 -13.53 12.01
N TRP A 130 7.77 -12.50 11.16
CA TRP A 130 8.87 -12.24 10.24
C TRP A 130 9.90 -11.25 10.76
N ASP A 131 9.83 -10.89 12.04
CA ASP A 131 10.73 -9.92 12.69
C ASP A 131 10.73 -8.54 12.02
N ILE A 132 9.58 -8.13 11.45
CA ILE A 132 9.37 -6.79 10.91
C ILE A 132 8.70 -5.96 11.99
N ASN A 133 9.43 -4.95 12.46
CA ASN A 133 8.95 -4.08 13.52
C ASN A 133 7.70 -3.30 13.07
N LEU A 134 6.59 -3.52 13.78
CA LEU A 134 5.33 -2.84 13.50
C LEU A 134 5.42 -1.33 13.73
N GLU A 135 6.36 -0.85 14.56
CA GLU A 135 6.55 0.59 14.74
C GLU A 135 7.15 1.27 13.50
N ASP A 136 7.86 0.54 12.65
CA ASP A 136 8.56 1.12 11.51
C ASP A 136 7.71 1.16 10.23
N VAL A 137 6.45 0.69 10.30
CA VAL A 137 5.56 0.57 9.14
C VAL A 137 4.27 1.36 9.31
N VAL A 138 3.65 1.71 8.18
CA VAL A 138 2.28 2.24 8.10
C VAL A 138 1.38 1.25 7.37
N ILE A 139 0.17 1.04 7.84
CA ILE A 139 -0.77 0.11 7.21
C ILE A 139 -2.02 0.86 6.76
N ALA A 140 -2.39 0.75 5.49
CA ALA A 140 -3.70 1.16 5.01
C ALA A 140 -4.61 -0.08 4.94
N ALA A 141 -5.71 -0.05 5.67
CA ALA A 141 -6.64 -1.17 5.74
C ALA A 141 -8.09 -0.71 5.95
N PRO A 142 -9.07 -1.47 5.46
CA PRO A 142 -10.47 -1.14 5.63
C PRO A 142 -10.84 -1.22 7.11
N PHE A 143 -11.48 -0.17 7.62
CA PHE A 143 -12.13 -0.16 8.93
C PHE A 143 -13.46 0.57 8.78
N ASN A 144 -14.57 -0.13 9.05
CA ASN A 144 -15.90 0.44 9.02
C ASN A 144 -16.86 -0.36 9.90
N LYS A 145 -17.97 0.28 10.30
CA LYS A 145 -18.91 -0.26 11.29
C LYS A 145 -19.49 -1.63 10.92
N VAL A 146 -19.59 -1.93 9.62
CA VAL A 146 -20.26 -3.12 9.06
C VAL A 146 -19.30 -4.25 8.67
N GLY A 147 -17.98 -4.07 8.83
CA GLY A 147 -17.01 -5.12 8.48
C GLY A 147 -16.71 -5.26 6.99
N PHE A 148 -17.11 -4.29 6.16
CA PHE A 148 -16.88 -4.35 4.71
C PHE A 148 -15.38 -4.39 4.39
N GLN A 149 -14.95 -5.43 3.66
CA GLN A 149 -13.55 -5.71 3.30
C GLN A 149 -12.60 -5.99 4.49
N MET A 150 -13.12 -6.17 5.72
CA MET A 150 -12.31 -6.46 6.90
C MET A 150 -12.11 -7.98 7.05
N VAL A 151 -11.00 -8.51 6.53
CA VAL A 151 -10.71 -9.96 6.55
C VAL A 151 -9.79 -10.34 7.72
N PRO A 152 -10.11 -11.40 8.51
CA PRO A 152 -11.19 -12.37 8.30
C PRO A 152 -12.57 -11.92 8.84
N SER A 153 -12.59 -11.01 9.81
CA SER A 153 -13.81 -10.38 10.30
C SER A 153 -13.49 -8.99 10.85
N LYS A 154 -14.55 -8.23 11.14
CA LYS A 154 -14.43 -6.94 11.81
C LYS A 154 -13.72 -7.07 13.16
N GLU A 155 -14.16 -8.03 13.96
CA GLU A 155 -13.72 -8.26 15.34
C GLU A 155 -12.24 -8.65 15.40
N GLU A 156 -11.79 -9.53 14.50
CA GLU A 156 -10.38 -9.93 14.43
C GLU A 156 -9.48 -8.77 13.97
N CYS A 157 -9.96 -7.93 13.06
CA CYS A 157 -9.25 -6.73 12.65
C CYS A 157 -9.17 -5.69 13.78
N GLU A 158 -10.26 -5.44 14.51
CA GLU A 158 -10.27 -4.54 15.68
C GLU A 158 -9.34 -5.04 16.79
N LYS A 159 -9.36 -6.34 17.07
CA LYS A 159 -8.46 -6.97 18.04
C LYS A 159 -7.00 -6.83 17.63
N ALA A 160 -6.68 -7.06 16.35
CA ALA A 160 -5.33 -6.85 15.83
C ALA A 160 -4.91 -5.38 15.93
N LEU A 161 -5.83 -4.44 15.67
CA LEU A 161 -5.60 -3.00 15.73
C LEU A 161 -5.29 -2.53 17.16
N ALA A 162 -6.05 -3.02 18.14
CA ALA A 162 -5.81 -2.74 19.56
C ALA A 162 -4.47 -3.29 20.06
N SER A 163 -3.94 -4.34 19.42
CA SER A 163 -2.64 -4.93 19.76
C SER A 163 -1.42 -4.21 19.19
N LEU A 164 -1.63 -3.15 18.39
CA LEU A 164 -0.53 -2.41 17.79
C LEU A 164 0.18 -1.53 18.84
N PRO A 165 1.51 -1.39 18.74
CA PRO A 165 2.30 -0.64 19.72
C PRO A 165 2.10 0.88 19.64
N LYS A 166 1.64 1.41 18.50
CA LYS A 166 1.37 2.84 18.31
C LYS A 166 0.35 3.09 17.20
N PRO A 167 -0.19 4.32 17.10
CA PRO A 167 -1.02 4.72 15.97
C PRO A 167 -0.21 4.79 14.66
N ASN A 168 -0.45 3.84 13.76
CA ASN A 168 0.19 3.76 12.44
C ASN A 168 -0.74 3.22 11.35
N VAL A 169 -2.05 3.17 11.60
CA VAL A 169 -3.05 2.69 10.64
C VAL A 169 -3.78 3.84 9.96
N LEU A 170 -3.85 3.80 8.63
CA LEU A 170 -4.71 4.64 7.83
C LEU A 170 -6.02 3.89 7.52
N ALA A 171 -7.12 4.31 8.12
CA ALA A 171 -8.42 3.72 7.85
C ALA A 171 -8.89 4.11 6.44
N ILE A 172 -9.08 3.12 5.57
CA ILE A 172 -9.72 3.26 4.26
C ILE A 172 -11.12 2.66 4.29
N SER A 173 -11.91 2.87 3.23
CA SER A 173 -13.26 2.30 3.09
C SER A 173 -14.20 2.58 4.27
N ILE A 174 -14.02 3.71 4.98
CA ILE A 174 -14.79 4.04 6.19
C ILE A 174 -16.31 4.11 5.95
N LEU A 175 -16.71 4.47 4.72
CA LEU A 175 -18.11 4.59 4.31
C LEU A 175 -18.68 3.25 3.79
N ALA A 176 -17.91 2.16 3.79
CA ALA A 176 -18.32 0.86 3.26
C ALA A 176 -18.94 0.95 1.85
N ALA A 177 -18.19 1.55 0.91
CA ALA A 177 -18.65 1.84 -0.46
C ALA A 177 -19.94 2.70 -0.56
N GLY A 178 -20.20 3.53 0.45
CA GLY A 178 -21.37 4.41 0.52
C GLY A 178 -22.56 3.82 1.27
N TYR A 179 -22.41 2.63 1.84
CA TYR A 179 -23.44 2.00 2.67
C TYR A 179 -23.66 2.72 4.00
N LEU A 180 -22.60 3.32 4.56
CA LEU A 180 -22.67 4.07 5.82
C LEU A 180 -22.81 5.57 5.57
N LYS A 181 -23.60 6.22 6.43
CA LYS A 181 -23.61 7.68 6.52
C LYS A 181 -22.27 8.18 7.08
N PRO A 182 -21.80 9.38 6.68
CA PRO A 182 -20.56 9.95 7.21
C PRO A 182 -20.50 10.00 8.74
N GLU A 183 -21.57 10.41 9.41
CA GLU A 183 -21.63 10.49 10.89
C GLU A 183 -21.41 9.12 11.55
N GLU A 184 -22.11 8.08 11.07
CA GLU A 184 -21.97 6.73 11.58
C GLU A 184 -20.57 6.15 11.36
N ALA A 185 -19.95 6.46 10.22
CA ALA A 185 -18.59 6.05 9.91
C ALA A 185 -17.58 6.75 10.82
N VAL A 186 -17.74 8.06 11.02
CA VAL A 186 -16.84 8.86 11.85
C VAL A 186 -16.93 8.44 13.32
N ASP A 187 -18.14 8.25 13.86
CA ASP A 187 -18.33 7.81 15.24
C ASP A 187 -17.70 6.43 15.49
N TYR A 188 -17.82 5.53 14.52
CA TYR A 188 -17.16 4.23 14.58
C TYR A 188 -15.63 4.36 14.60
N ILE A 189 -15.06 5.15 13.68
CA ILE A 189 -13.60 5.34 13.61
C ILE A 189 -13.06 6.04 14.86
N ALA A 190 -13.79 7.00 15.43
CA ALA A 190 -13.41 7.71 16.65
C ALA A 190 -13.26 6.77 17.87
N GLY A 191 -14.00 5.65 17.86
CA GLY A 191 -13.91 4.63 18.90
C GLY A 191 -12.75 3.64 18.74
N LEU A 192 -12.01 3.67 17.62
CA LEU A 192 -10.94 2.71 17.35
C LEU A 192 -9.58 3.24 17.85
N PRO A 193 -8.77 2.40 18.51
CA PRO A 193 -7.40 2.76 18.89
C PRO A 193 -6.48 2.72 17.66
N ASN A 194 -5.30 3.33 17.78
CA ASN A 194 -4.20 3.20 16.81
C ASN A 194 -4.49 3.62 15.36
N ILE A 195 -5.61 4.31 15.12
CA ILE A 195 -5.87 5.00 13.87
C ILE A 195 -5.00 6.26 13.83
N LYS A 196 -4.07 6.32 12.87
CA LYS A 196 -3.22 7.48 12.60
C LYS A 196 -3.91 8.51 11.71
N GLY A 197 -4.80 8.04 10.84
CA GLY A 197 -5.51 8.90 9.90
C GLY A 197 -6.58 8.17 9.12
N VAL A 198 -7.35 8.93 8.36
CA VAL A 198 -8.47 8.44 7.58
C VAL A 198 -8.33 8.90 6.14
N ALA A 199 -8.57 7.98 5.20
CA ALA A 199 -8.65 8.27 3.79
C ALA A 199 -10.09 8.03 3.31
N VAL A 200 -10.72 9.10 2.82
CA VAL A 200 -12.10 9.07 2.32
C VAL A 200 -12.12 9.51 0.85
N GLY A 201 -12.79 8.70 0.02
CA GLY A 201 -13.05 9.04 -1.37
C GLY A 201 -14.27 9.95 -1.46
N VAL A 202 -14.16 11.03 -2.23
CA VAL A 202 -15.24 11.99 -2.46
C VAL A 202 -15.33 12.29 -3.96
N SER A 203 -16.55 12.30 -4.50
CA SER A 203 -16.80 12.46 -5.94
C SER A 203 -17.29 13.87 -6.32
N LYS A 204 -17.77 14.65 -5.34
CA LYS A 204 -18.26 16.03 -5.53
C LYS A 204 -17.61 16.95 -4.50
N GLU A 205 -17.28 18.17 -4.91
CA GLU A 205 -16.66 19.17 -4.03
C GLU A 205 -17.53 19.46 -2.79
N LYS A 206 -18.85 19.54 -2.95
CA LYS A 206 -19.79 19.71 -1.83
C LYS A 206 -19.63 18.60 -0.79
N HIS A 207 -19.65 17.33 -1.23
CA HIS A 207 -19.46 16.18 -0.35
C HIS A 207 -18.07 16.19 0.29
N ALA A 208 -17.03 16.66 -0.42
CA ALA A 208 -15.71 16.85 0.15
C ALA A 208 -15.77 17.82 1.34
N LYS A 209 -16.32 19.03 1.14
CA LYS A 209 -16.40 20.05 2.20
C LYS A 209 -17.15 19.52 3.44
N GLU A 210 -18.30 18.88 3.24
CA GLU A 210 -19.11 18.31 4.32
C GLU A 210 -18.36 17.19 5.07
N THR A 211 -17.80 16.22 4.33
CA THR A 211 -17.12 15.06 4.91
C THR A 211 -15.84 15.47 5.64
N PHE A 212 -15.02 16.35 5.05
CA PHE A 212 -13.79 16.81 5.69
C PHE A 212 -14.06 17.71 6.89
N LYS A 213 -15.14 18.50 6.88
CA LYS A 213 -15.56 19.27 8.06
C LYS A 213 -15.90 18.32 9.21
N LEU A 214 -16.76 17.33 8.97
CA LEU A 214 -17.16 16.36 9.98
C LEU A 214 -15.96 15.56 10.53
N LEU A 215 -15.06 15.09 9.66
CA LEU A 215 -13.84 14.39 10.07
C LEU A 215 -12.94 15.26 10.94
N ARG A 216 -12.80 16.55 10.61
CA ARG A 216 -12.01 17.50 11.41
C ARG A 216 -12.63 17.78 12.77
N GLU A 217 -13.96 17.83 12.87
CA GLU A 217 -14.63 18.15 14.14
C GLU A 217 -14.60 16.98 15.14
N LYS A 218 -14.51 15.73 14.66
CA LYS A 218 -14.64 14.54 15.50
C LYS A 218 -13.36 13.70 15.65
N LEU A 219 -12.37 13.84 14.77
CA LEU A 219 -11.15 13.00 14.77
C LEU A 219 -9.84 13.78 14.89
N LEU A 220 -9.85 15.11 14.73
CA LEU A 220 -8.67 15.99 14.78
C LEU A 220 -8.87 17.09 15.82
#